data_AF-A0A532UMV6-F1
#
_entry.id   AF-A0A532UMV6-F1
#
_cell.length_a   1.000
_cell.length_b   1.000
_cell.length_c   1.000
_cell.angle_alpha   90.00
_cell.angle_beta   90.00
_cell.angle_gamma   90.00
#
_symmetry.space_group_name_H-M   'P 1'
#
loop_
_entity.id
_entity.type
_entity.pdbx_description
1 polymer ?
#
loop_
_entity_poly.entity_id
_entity_poly.type
_entity_poly.pdbx_seq_one_letter_code
_entity_poly.pdbx_strand_id
1 'polypeptide(L)'
;MRTATMNGVDAQTGVTPEIEGETDDLGKEEQKSRFIHLRAKGLSYAKIAKDLKVSTSTLTNWNQELLEEIAQAKSMELEALQEEYFMLKEGRIKLLGGQLKTIQEEISGRDLSKVSTERLMEFQLRYFRELKTEYVATSAGDRIGIKLNSNDIAEQLQSVLERYKAGQIDEAQAKQEQTMLQSMLKAIEQTELVARLEKIESVVNARR
;
A
#
# COMPACT_ATOMS: atom_id res chain seq x y z
N MET A 1 14.91 -49.94 -45.46
CA MET A 1 15.81 -49.90 -44.28
C MET A 1 15.00 -49.24 -43.16
N ARG A 2 14.50 -50.02 -42.17
CA ARG A 2 15.13 -50.24 -40.84
C ARG A 2 15.23 -48.90 -40.08
N THR A 3 14.56 -48.63 -38.95
CA THR A 3 14.19 -49.40 -37.73
C THR A 3 13.22 -48.52 -36.90
N ALA A 4 12.19 -49.04 -36.22
CA ALA A 4 12.14 -49.39 -34.78
C ALA A 4 12.50 -48.20 -33.84
N THR A 5 11.83 -47.86 -32.72
CA THR A 5 10.95 -48.59 -31.81
C THR A 5 10.36 -47.60 -30.79
N MET A 6 9.27 -48.03 -30.15
CA MET A 6 8.60 -47.48 -28.97
C MET A 6 9.52 -47.30 -27.73
N ASN A 7 9.00 -46.49 -26.78
CA ASN A 7 9.01 -46.66 -25.31
C ASN A 7 9.74 -45.59 -24.48
N GLY A 8 9.04 -45.16 -23.42
CA GLY A 8 9.64 -44.66 -22.17
C GLY A 8 9.45 -43.17 -21.90
N VAL A 9 8.23 -42.72 -21.60
CA VAL A 9 8.08 -41.52 -20.77
C VAL A 9 8.16 -42.00 -19.34
N ASP A 10 9.39 -42.08 -18.84
CA ASP A 10 9.68 -42.43 -17.47
C ASP A 10 9.08 -41.40 -16.52
N ALA A 11 8.43 -41.95 -15.51
CA ALA A 11 8.01 -41.27 -14.31
C ALA A 11 9.21 -40.63 -13.58
N GLN A 12 8.87 -39.73 -12.68
CA GLN A 12 9.68 -39.30 -11.53
C GLN A 12 10.73 -38.21 -11.79
N THR A 13 10.34 -36.96 -11.50
CA THR A 13 11.19 -36.03 -10.73
C THR A 13 10.33 -35.23 -9.75
N GLY A 14 9.77 -35.93 -8.77
CA GLY A 14 9.48 -35.31 -7.49
C GLY A 14 10.81 -34.95 -6.83
N VAL A 15 11.28 -33.72 -7.04
CA VAL A 15 12.44 -33.20 -6.31
C VAL A 15 11.95 -32.80 -4.92
N THR A 16 11.80 -33.79 -4.04
CA THR A 16 11.93 -33.53 -2.61
C THR A 16 13.41 -33.24 -2.35
N PRO A 17 13.77 -32.08 -1.77
CA PRO A 17 15.13 -31.89 -1.32
C PRO A 17 15.35 -32.84 -0.14
N GLU A 18 16.11 -33.90 -0.38
CA GLU A 18 16.73 -34.70 0.66
C GLU A 18 17.70 -33.80 1.43
N ILE A 19 17.30 -33.37 2.62
CA ILE A 19 18.21 -32.77 3.60
C ILE A 19 18.80 -33.93 4.39
N GLU A 20 19.77 -34.63 3.82
CA GLU A 20 20.62 -35.55 4.57
C GLU A 20 21.80 -34.79 5.18
N GLY A 21 22.00 -34.97 6.49
CA GLY A 21 23.33 -34.92 7.09
C GLY A 21 23.75 -33.67 7.87
N GLU A 22 23.05 -33.34 8.97
CA GLU A 22 23.67 -32.75 10.18
C GLU A 22 22.66 -32.79 11.34
N THR A 23 22.63 -33.91 12.06
CA THR A 23 21.87 -34.04 13.32
C THR A 23 22.68 -34.86 14.31
N ASP A 24 23.92 -34.45 14.53
CA ASP A 24 24.74 -34.92 15.65
C ASP A 24 24.99 -33.70 16.54
N ASP A 25 24.20 -33.64 17.61
CA ASP A 25 24.23 -32.68 18.72
C ASP A 25 23.87 -31.20 18.45
N LEU A 26 22.68 -30.95 17.87
CA LEU A 26 22.07 -29.61 17.93
C LEU A 26 21.69 -29.28 19.37
N GLY A 27 22.15 -28.12 19.87
CA GLY A 27 21.77 -27.61 21.18
C GLY A 27 20.25 -27.43 21.30
N LYS A 28 19.71 -27.52 22.53
CA LYS A 28 18.27 -27.46 22.79
C LYS A 28 17.58 -26.22 22.19
N GLU A 29 18.26 -25.06 22.23
CA GLU A 29 17.75 -23.81 21.66
C GLU A 29 17.74 -23.84 20.12
N GLU A 30 18.70 -24.52 19.50
CA GLU A 30 18.78 -24.67 18.06
C GLU A 30 17.71 -25.64 17.53
N GLN A 31 17.41 -26.70 18.29
CA GLN A 31 16.27 -27.59 18.02
C GLN A 31 14.93 -26.85 18.11
N LYS A 32 14.76 -25.96 19.09
CA LYS A 32 13.58 -25.09 19.21
C LYS A 32 13.46 -24.10 18.05
N SER A 33 14.56 -23.45 17.65
CA SER A 33 14.61 -22.58 16.47
C SER A 33 14.22 -23.33 15.20
N ARG A 34 14.79 -24.51 14.97
CA ARG A 34 14.46 -25.37 13.84
C ARG A 34 13.00 -25.86 13.89
N PHE A 35 12.48 -26.15 15.08
CA PHE A 35 11.07 -26.48 15.27
C PHE A 35 10.14 -25.31 14.88
N ILE A 36 10.45 -24.07 15.27
CA ILE A 36 9.69 -22.87 14.89
C ILE A 36 9.63 -22.76 13.36
N HIS A 37 10.78 -22.86 12.68
CA HIS A 37 10.87 -22.80 11.23
C HIS A 37 10.05 -23.89 10.52
N LEU A 38 10.21 -25.14 10.94
CA LEU A 38 9.49 -26.28 10.35
C LEU A 38 7.97 -26.19 10.59
N ARG A 39 7.54 -25.66 11.73
CA ARG A 39 6.12 -25.40 12.02
C ARG A 39 5.56 -24.21 11.25
N ALA A 40 6.37 -23.19 11.00
CA ALA A 40 5.99 -22.06 10.15
C ALA A 40 5.66 -22.52 8.73
N LYS A 41 6.46 -23.45 8.19
CA LYS A 41 6.24 -24.12 6.91
C LYS A 41 5.09 -25.13 6.87
N GLY A 42 4.36 -25.30 7.98
CA GLY A 42 3.17 -26.16 8.04
C GLY A 42 3.44 -27.66 8.18
N LEU A 43 4.67 -28.09 8.50
CA LEU A 43 4.98 -29.51 8.67
C LEU A 43 4.31 -30.11 9.92
N SER A 44 3.87 -31.37 9.79
CA SER A 44 3.23 -32.12 10.88
C SER A 44 4.21 -32.51 11.99
N TYR A 45 3.75 -32.61 13.24
CA TYR A 45 4.59 -33.05 14.37
C TYR A 45 5.28 -34.40 14.14
N ALA A 46 4.65 -35.35 13.46
CA ALA A 46 5.25 -36.65 13.18
C ALA A 46 6.52 -36.56 12.32
N LYS A 47 6.50 -35.70 11.30
CA LYS A 47 7.67 -35.44 10.44
C LYS A 47 8.77 -34.73 11.23
N ILE A 48 8.41 -33.69 11.98
CA ILE A 48 9.38 -32.91 12.74
C ILE A 48 10.02 -33.74 13.87
N ALA A 49 9.26 -34.63 14.52
CA ALA A 49 9.76 -35.52 15.56
C ALA A 49 10.82 -36.48 15.02
N LYS A 50 10.62 -36.98 13.79
CA LYS A 50 11.61 -37.81 13.09
C LYS A 50 12.87 -37.01 12.75
N ASP A 51 12.70 -35.79 12.24
CA ASP A 51 13.81 -34.95 11.79
C ASP A 51 14.67 -34.43 12.95
N LEU A 52 14.03 -34.01 14.06
CA LEU A 52 14.73 -33.49 15.25
C LEU A 52 15.09 -34.58 16.27
N LYS A 53 14.70 -35.84 16.03
CA LYS A 53 14.91 -36.98 16.95
C LYS A 53 14.36 -36.73 18.36
N VAL A 54 13.21 -36.06 18.48
CA VAL A 54 12.51 -35.78 19.75
C VAL A 54 11.11 -36.39 19.78
N SER A 55 10.58 -36.63 20.98
CA SER A 55 9.23 -37.17 21.13
C SER A 55 8.15 -36.16 20.73
N THR A 56 7.00 -36.65 20.25
CA THR A 56 5.83 -35.82 19.93
C THR A 56 5.30 -35.06 21.16
N SER A 57 5.45 -35.63 22.37
CA SER A 57 5.12 -34.94 23.62
C SER A 57 5.99 -33.70 23.85
N THR A 58 7.30 -33.79 23.55
CA THR A 58 8.24 -32.67 23.63
C THR A 58 7.83 -31.55 22.68
N LEU A 59 7.48 -31.89 21.44
CA LEU A 59 7.02 -30.90 20.44
C LEU A 59 5.69 -30.23 20.82
N THR A 60 4.82 -30.95 21.52
CA THR A 60 3.55 -30.37 21.99
C THR A 60 3.80 -29.31 23.07
N ASN A 61 4.72 -29.60 24.00
CA ASN A 61 5.14 -28.64 25.03
C ASN A 61 5.85 -27.43 24.40
N TRP A 62 6.78 -27.65 23.46
CA TRP A 62 7.42 -26.55 22.73
C TRP A 62 6.44 -25.74 21.90
N ASN A 63 5.42 -26.35 21.32
CA ASN A 63 4.39 -25.60 20.60
C ASN A 63 3.64 -24.65 21.54
N GLN A 64 3.35 -25.06 22.78
CA GLN A 64 2.70 -24.20 23.77
C GLN A 64 3.62 -23.08 24.26
N GLU A 65 4.91 -23.40 24.47
CA GLU A 65 5.93 -22.45 24.91
C GLU A 65 6.21 -21.38 23.83
N LEU A 66 6.29 -21.80 22.56
CA LEU A 66 6.78 -20.98 21.44
C LEU A 66 5.64 -20.52 20.50
N LEU A 67 4.41 -20.39 21.03
CA LEU A 67 3.22 -20.07 20.24
C LEU A 67 3.39 -18.77 19.46
N GLU A 68 3.93 -17.74 20.12
CA GLU A 68 4.10 -16.40 19.54
C GLU A 68 5.17 -16.40 18.46
N GLU A 69 6.33 -17.02 18.70
CA GLU A 69 7.39 -17.10 17.69
C GLU A 69 6.95 -17.92 16.47
N ILE A 70 6.20 -19.01 16.68
CA ILE A 70 5.61 -19.79 15.57
C ILE A 70 4.60 -18.94 14.80
N ALA A 71 3.75 -18.16 15.48
CA ALA A 71 2.78 -17.30 14.81
C ALA A 71 3.47 -16.19 14.00
N GLN A 72 4.51 -15.57 14.55
CA GLN A 72 5.31 -14.56 13.86
C GLN A 72 6.02 -15.15 12.63
N ALA A 73 6.68 -16.30 12.79
CA ALA A 73 7.35 -16.98 11.69
C ALA A 73 6.37 -17.41 10.58
N LYS A 74 5.15 -17.86 10.94
CA LYS A 74 4.09 -18.14 9.96
C LYS A 74 3.65 -16.89 9.19
N SER A 75 3.53 -15.76 9.89
CA SER A 75 3.19 -14.49 9.25
C SER A 75 4.26 -14.09 8.25
N MET A 76 5.54 -14.24 8.60
CA MET A 76 6.67 -13.95 7.70
C MET A 76 6.71 -14.89 6.49
N GLU A 77 6.54 -16.19 6.68
CA GLU A 77 6.47 -17.16 5.57
C GLU A 77 5.28 -16.88 4.64
N LEU A 78 4.13 -16.50 5.20
CA LEU A 78 2.97 -16.09 4.40
C LEU A 78 3.23 -14.80 3.62
N GLU A 79 3.87 -13.81 4.25
CA GLU A 79 4.24 -12.55 3.60
C GLU A 79 5.25 -12.79 2.48
N ALA A 80 6.27 -13.63 2.70
CA ALA A 80 7.23 -14.03 1.68
C ALA A 80 6.56 -14.73 0.48
N LEU A 81 5.61 -15.64 0.75
CA LEU A 81 4.81 -16.27 -0.31
C LEU A 81 3.95 -15.24 -1.05
N GLN A 82 3.32 -14.30 -0.33
CA GLN A 82 2.55 -13.24 -0.95
C GLN A 82 3.43 -12.31 -1.81
N GLU A 83 4.67 -12.06 -1.39
CA GLU A 83 5.63 -11.29 -2.17
C GLU A 83 6.03 -12.04 -3.45
N GLU A 84 6.40 -13.32 -3.34
CA GLU A 84 6.76 -14.19 -4.47
C GLU A 84 5.69 -14.21 -5.57
N TYR A 85 4.42 -14.29 -5.16
CA TYR A 85 3.28 -14.33 -6.08
C TYR A 85 2.67 -12.96 -6.36
N PHE A 86 3.37 -11.86 -6.05
CA PHE A 86 2.91 -10.49 -6.30
C PHE A 86 1.52 -10.18 -5.70
N MET A 87 1.15 -10.84 -4.61
CA MET A 87 -0.11 -10.61 -3.89
C MET A 87 -0.03 -9.39 -2.96
N LEU A 88 1.18 -8.90 -2.66
CA LEU A 88 1.38 -7.62 -1.99
C LEU A 88 1.17 -6.45 -2.95
N LYS A 89 0.71 -5.31 -2.41
CA LYS A 89 0.46 -4.09 -3.19
C LYS A 89 1.71 -3.64 -3.95
N GLU A 90 2.87 -3.68 -3.31
CA GLU A 90 4.15 -3.32 -3.92
C GLU A 90 4.52 -4.26 -5.08
N GLY A 91 4.39 -5.58 -4.89
CA GLY A 91 4.64 -6.58 -5.94
C GLY A 91 3.78 -6.34 -7.18
N ARG A 92 2.47 -6.10 -7.00
CA ARG A 92 1.57 -5.75 -8.11
C ARG A 92 1.99 -4.46 -8.82
N ILE A 93 2.35 -3.42 -8.07
CA ILE A 93 2.79 -2.14 -8.64
C ILE A 93 4.05 -2.34 -9.49
N LYS A 94 5.04 -3.09 -8.99
CA LYS A 94 6.26 -3.39 -9.74
C LYS A 94 5.96 -4.19 -11.02
N LEU A 95 5.13 -5.23 -10.93
CA LEU A 95 4.73 -6.05 -12.08
C LEU A 95 4.02 -5.20 -13.15
N LEU A 96 2.97 -4.47 -12.76
CA LEU A 96 2.18 -3.66 -13.67
C LEU A 96 2.99 -2.49 -14.25
N GLY A 97 3.81 -1.83 -13.43
CA GLY A 97 4.69 -0.75 -13.85
C GLY A 97 5.73 -1.21 -14.87
N GLY A 98 6.34 -2.40 -14.64
CA GLY A 98 7.25 -3.02 -15.60
C GLY A 98 6.57 -3.33 -16.93
N GLN A 99 5.39 -3.96 -16.90
CA GLN A 99 4.61 -4.23 -18.11
C GLN A 99 4.23 -2.95 -18.85
N LEU A 100 3.78 -1.93 -18.14
CA LEU A 100 3.42 -0.63 -18.72
C LEU A 100 4.62 0.03 -19.39
N LYS A 101 5.81 -0.03 -18.77
CA LYS A 101 7.06 0.46 -19.36
C LYS A 101 7.41 -0.27 -20.65
N THR A 102 7.34 -1.59 -20.67
CA THR A 102 7.61 -2.38 -21.89
C THR A 102 6.64 -2.02 -23.03
N ILE A 103 5.35 -1.87 -22.71
CA ILE A 103 4.35 -1.43 -23.69
C ILE A 103 4.68 -0.02 -24.21
N GLN A 104 5.08 0.89 -23.32
CA GLN A 104 5.43 2.26 -23.68
C GLN A 104 6.68 2.32 -24.57
N GLU A 105 7.70 1.51 -24.28
CA GLU A 105 8.91 1.38 -25.11
C GLU A 105 8.57 0.88 -26.52
N GLU A 106 7.77 -0.18 -26.63
CA GLU A 106 7.29 -0.71 -27.92
C GLU A 106 6.45 0.30 -28.71
N ILE A 107 5.55 1.04 -28.05
CA ILE A 107 4.75 2.08 -28.70
C ILE A 107 5.64 3.24 -29.18
N SER A 108 6.62 3.65 -28.38
CA SER A 108 7.52 4.76 -28.70
C SER A 108 8.41 4.48 -29.91
N GLY A 109 8.74 3.20 -30.14
CA GLY A 109 9.52 2.76 -31.30
C GLY A 109 8.70 2.57 -32.58
N ARG A 110 7.35 2.61 -32.51
CA ARG A 110 6.49 2.38 -33.68
C ARG A 110 6.33 3.63 -34.52
N ASP A 111 6.29 3.41 -35.82
CA ASP A 111 5.97 4.43 -36.81
C ASP A 111 4.49 4.83 -36.72
N LEU A 112 4.24 6.02 -36.16
CA LEU A 112 2.90 6.58 -35.99
C LEU A 112 2.27 7.05 -37.30
N SER A 113 3.01 7.14 -38.41
CA SER A 113 2.44 7.52 -39.71
C SER A 113 1.42 6.50 -40.24
N LYS A 114 1.46 5.27 -39.73
CA LYS A 114 0.53 4.18 -40.07
C LYS A 114 -0.76 4.21 -39.22
N VAL A 115 -0.81 5.05 -38.19
CA VAL A 115 -2.00 5.25 -37.37
C VAL A 115 -2.92 6.26 -38.06
N SER A 116 -4.23 6.00 -38.09
CA SER A 116 -5.17 6.92 -38.71
C SER A 116 -5.17 8.29 -38.00
N THR A 117 -5.35 9.36 -38.77
CA THR A 117 -5.42 10.73 -38.23
C THR A 117 -6.52 10.87 -37.17
N GLU A 118 -7.67 10.24 -37.36
CA GLU A 118 -8.76 10.20 -36.37
C GLU A 118 -8.28 9.66 -35.02
N ARG A 119 -7.53 8.56 -35.03
CA ARG A 119 -7.03 7.92 -33.80
C ARG A 119 -5.94 8.76 -33.13
N LEU A 120 -5.09 9.44 -33.91
CA LEU A 120 -4.10 10.38 -33.39
C LEU A 120 -4.77 11.58 -32.68
N MET A 121 -5.83 12.14 -33.28
CA MET A 121 -6.59 13.23 -32.67
C MET A 121 -7.30 12.80 -31.39
N GLU A 122 -7.83 11.57 -31.34
CA GLU A 122 -8.41 11.00 -30.12
C GLU A 122 -7.36 10.86 -29.00
N PHE A 123 -6.17 10.34 -29.31
CA PHE A 123 -5.07 10.25 -28.34
C PHE A 123 -4.64 11.63 -27.84
N GLN A 124 -4.53 12.62 -28.73
CA GLN A 124 -4.20 14.00 -28.36
C GLN A 124 -5.21 14.57 -27.37
N LEU A 125 -6.52 14.46 -27.64
CA LEU A 125 -7.57 14.93 -26.75
C LEU A 125 -7.59 14.16 -25.41
N ARG A 126 -7.30 12.85 -25.44
CA ARG A 126 -7.22 12.04 -24.22
C ARG A 126 -6.07 12.47 -23.33
N TYR A 127 -4.84 12.54 -23.85
CA TYR A 127 -3.69 12.95 -23.05
C TYR A 127 -3.80 14.39 -22.56
N PHE A 128 -4.43 15.29 -23.33
CA PHE A 128 -4.70 16.64 -22.86
C PHE A 128 -5.65 16.66 -21.64
N ARG A 129 -6.67 15.79 -21.61
CA ARG A 129 -7.56 15.65 -20.45
C ARG A 129 -6.83 15.08 -19.23
N GLU A 130 -6.05 14.02 -19.40
CA GLU A 130 -5.27 13.42 -18.31
C GLU A 130 -4.22 14.40 -17.75
N LEU A 131 -3.55 15.18 -18.60
CA LEU A 131 -2.63 16.23 -18.16
C LEU A 131 -3.36 17.33 -17.38
N LYS A 132 -4.58 17.68 -17.77
CA LYS A 132 -5.41 18.65 -17.04
C LYS A 132 -5.83 18.12 -15.67
N THR A 133 -6.06 16.82 -15.51
CA THR A 133 -6.38 16.22 -14.20
C THR A 133 -5.16 16.09 -13.29
N GLU A 134 -3.99 15.86 -13.86
CA GLU A 134 -2.71 15.85 -13.13
C GLU A 134 -2.19 17.25 -12.79
N TYR A 135 -2.85 18.31 -13.28
CA TYR A 135 -2.57 19.67 -12.86
C TYR A 135 -2.97 19.87 -11.41
N VAL A 136 -2.07 19.50 -10.50
CA VAL A 136 -2.07 20.01 -9.14
C VAL A 136 -1.55 21.44 -9.26
N ALA A 137 -2.44 22.41 -9.07
CA ALA A 137 -1.99 23.77 -8.79
C ALA A 137 -1.03 23.65 -7.60
N THR A 138 0.26 23.88 -7.82
CA THR A 138 1.24 24.12 -6.77
C THR A 138 0.90 25.45 -6.11
N SER A 139 -0.27 25.48 -5.47
CA SER A 139 -0.52 26.39 -4.39
C SER A 139 0.52 26.02 -3.35
N ALA A 140 1.42 26.94 -3.08
CA ALA A 140 2.38 26.89 -1.99
C ALA A 140 1.61 26.95 -0.64
N GLY A 141 0.79 25.93 -0.40
CA GLY A 141 -0.24 25.86 0.63
C GLY A 141 -0.28 24.53 1.35
N ASP A 142 0.74 23.67 1.15
CA ASP A 142 1.07 22.60 2.11
C ASP A 142 1.61 23.24 3.41
N ARG A 143 0.69 23.87 4.13
CA ARG A 143 0.81 24.22 5.54
C ARG A 143 -0.49 23.79 6.23
N ILE A 144 -0.75 22.48 6.17
CA ILE A 144 -1.61 21.82 7.15
C ILE A 144 -0.86 21.93 8.50
N GLY A 145 -1.15 22.98 9.24
CA GLY A 145 -0.50 23.29 10.51
C GLY A 145 -0.72 24.72 11.03
N ILE A 146 -1.31 25.62 10.25
CA ILE A 146 -1.62 26.98 10.74
C ILE A 146 -3.01 26.96 11.38
N LYS A 147 -3.10 27.36 12.65
CA LYS A 147 -4.36 27.82 13.26
C LYS A 147 -4.81 29.06 12.50
N LEU A 148 -5.57 28.85 11.42
CA LEU A 148 -6.18 29.93 10.66
C LEU A 148 -7.17 30.66 11.57
N ASN A 149 -6.94 31.95 11.78
CA ASN A 149 -7.90 32.83 12.44
C ASN A 149 -8.86 33.43 11.40
N SER A 150 -9.88 34.17 11.84
CA SER A 150 -10.87 34.78 10.94
C SER A 150 -10.27 35.73 9.90
N ASN A 151 -9.17 36.41 10.21
CA ASN A 151 -8.49 37.31 9.26
C ASN A 151 -7.73 36.53 8.19
N ASP A 152 -7.07 35.42 8.56
CA ASP A 152 -6.35 34.59 7.59
C ASP A 152 -7.32 34.02 6.53
N ILE A 153 -8.54 33.63 6.95
CA ILE A 153 -9.56 33.14 6.02
C ILE A 153 -10.07 34.26 5.09
N ALA A 154 -10.18 35.49 5.59
CA ALA A 154 -10.54 36.64 4.77
C ALA A 154 -9.48 36.93 3.70
N GLU A 155 -8.19 36.82 4.04
CA GLU A 155 -7.09 36.93 3.07
C GLU A 155 -7.14 35.81 2.02
N GLN A 156 -7.47 34.58 2.41
CA GLN A 156 -7.65 33.48 1.46
C GLN A 156 -8.85 33.71 0.53
N LEU A 157 -9.98 34.21 1.03
CA LEU A 157 -11.14 34.57 0.19
C LEU A 157 -10.79 35.66 -0.83
N GLN A 158 -9.99 36.64 -0.43
CA GLN A 158 -9.48 37.67 -1.32
C GLN A 158 -8.57 37.08 -2.41
N SER A 159 -7.69 36.14 -2.06
CA SER A 159 -6.85 35.42 -3.02
C SER A 159 -7.69 34.61 -4.02
N VAL A 160 -8.75 33.93 -3.59
CA VAL A 160 -9.68 33.22 -4.48
C VAL A 160 -10.29 34.18 -5.50
N LEU A 161 -10.74 35.36 -5.04
CA LEU A 161 -11.32 36.38 -5.92
C LEU A 161 -10.30 36.91 -6.95
N GLU A 162 -9.06 37.13 -6.53
CA GLU A 162 -7.98 37.57 -7.41
C GLU A 162 -7.62 36.52 -8.46
N ARG A 163 -7.51 35.25 -8.05
CA ARG A 163 -7.26 34.13 -8.97
C ARG A 163 -8.39 33.95 -9.98
N TYR A 164 -9.65 34.11 -9.55
CA TYR A 164 -10.80 34.04 -10.45
C TYR A 164 -10.81 35.21 -11.44
N LYS A 165 -10.58 36.45 -10.97
CA LYS A 165 -10.48 37.64 -11.84
C LYS A 165 -9.33 37.54 -12.83
N ALA A 166 -8.23 36.92 -12.44
CA ALA A 166 -7.08 36.65 -13.30
C ALA A 166 -7.30 35.47 -14.28
N GLY A 167 -8.44 34.77 -14.21
CA GLY A 167 -8.75 33.60 -15.04
C GLY A 167 -7.90 32.36 -14.70
N GLN A 168 -7.25 32.34 -13.53
CA GLN A 168 -6.41 31.23 -13.07
C GLN A 168 -7.22 30.06 -12.51
N ILE A 169 -8.47 30.31 -12.10
CA ILE A 169 -9.43 29.30 -11.66
C ILE A 169 -10.76 29.52 -12.37
N ASP A 170 -11.50 28.45 -12.62
CA ASP A 170 -12.84 28.51 -13.21
C ASP A 170 -13.93 28.81 -12.16
N GLU A 171 -15.15 29.06 -12.61
CA GLU A 171 -16.27 29.40 -11.74
C GLU A 171 -16.63 28.27 -10.76
N ALA A 172 -16.51 27.01 -11.19
CA ALA A 172 -16.82 25.86 -10.36
C ALA A 172 -15.82 25.74 -9.21
N GLN A 173 -14.53 25.87 -9.52
CA GLN A 173 -13.45 25.87 -8.55
C GLN A 173 -13.54 27.05 -7.59
N ALA A 174 -13.81 28.26 -8.09
CA ALA A 174 -13.98 29.45 -7.24
C ALA A 174 -15.14 29.29 -6.24
N LYS A 175 -16.29 28.77 -6.69
CA LYS A 175 -17.45 28.49 -5.82
C LYS A 175 -17.15 27.43 -4.76
N GLN A 176 -16.44 26.37 -5.13
CA GLN A 176 -16.05 25.31 -4.20
C GLN A 176 -15.09 25.84 -3.12
N GLU A 177 -14.03 26.55 -3.52
CA GLU A 177 -13.05 27.13 -2.60
C GLU A 177 -13.71 28.16 -1.67
N GLN A 178 -14.57 29.03 -2.22
CA GLN A 178 -15.35 29.99 -1.42
C GLN A 178 -16.23 29.29 -0.38
N THR A 179 -16.95 28.23 -0.76
CA THR A 179 -17.87 27.50 0.13
C THR A 179 -17.10 26.86 1.28
N MET A 180 -15.95 26.24 1.00
CA MET A 180 -15.09 25.64 2.01
C MET A 180 -14.58 26.69 3.00
N LEU A 181 -14.01 27.80 2.52
CA LEU A 181 -13.49 28.89 3.36
C LEU A 181 -14.59 29.52 4.22
N GLN A 182 -15.79 29.74 3.67
CA GLN A 182 -16.93 30.25 4.44
C GLN A 182 -17.39 29.27 5.53
N SER A 183 -17.37 27.96 5.26
CA SER A 183 -17.70 26.95 6.27
C SER A 183 -16.69 26.94 7.42
N MET A 184 -15.40 27.12 7.11
CA MET A 184 -14.33 27.21 8.12
C MET A 184 -14.45 28.49 8.96
N LEU A 185 -14.73 29.64 8.34
CA LEU A 185 -14.94 30.90 9.06
C LEU A 185 -16.08 30.78 10.06
N LYS A 186 -17.22 30.22 9.61
CA LYS A 186 -18.38 30.00 10.49
C LYS A 186 -18.03 29.11 11.69
N ALA A 187 -17.23 28.06 11.51
CA ALA A 187 -16.82 27.18 12.59
C ALA A 187 -15.93 27.90 13.62
N ILE A 188 -15.02 28.75 13.16
CA ILE A 188 -14.16 29.56 14.05
C ILE A 188 -15.00 30.59 14.81
N GLU A 189 -15.85 31.34 14.11
CA GLU A 189 -16.75 32.31 14.73
C GLU A 189 -17.66 31.65 15.77
N GLN A 190 -18.21 30.46 15.47
CA GLN A 190 -19.02 29.70 16.40
C GLN A 190 -18.22 29.31 17.66
N THR A 191 -16.97 28.86 17.49
CA THR A 191 -16.10 28.49 18.61
C THR A 191 -15.76 29.70 19.48
N GLU A 192 -15.46 30.85 18.88
CA GLU A 192 -15.23 32.10 19.61
C GLU A 192 -16.47 32.58 20.36
N LEU A 193 -17.65 32.48 19.73
CA LEU A 193 -18.92 32.86 20.36
C LEU A 193 -19.22 32.00 21.58
N VAL A 194 -19.04 30.68 21.48
CA VAL A 194 -19.21 29.75 22.62
C VAL A 194 -18.26 30.14 23.76
N ALA A 195 -16.98 30.37 23.48
CA ALA A 195 -16.01 30.77 24.50
C ALA A 195 -16.37 32.11 25.17
N ARG A 196 -16.91 33.08 24.41
CA ARG A 196 -17.39 34.36 24.97
C ARG A 196 -18.62 34.17 25.86
N LEU A 197 -19.54 33.28 25.49
CA LEU A 197 -20.72 32.96 26.29
C LEU A 197 -20.34 32.32 27.63
N GLU A 198 -19.47 31.31 27.62
CA GLU A 198 -18.97 30.66 28.86
C GLU A 198 -18.28 31.66 29.79
N LYS A 199 -17.50 32.59 29.23
CA LYS A 199 -16.87 33.67 30.00
C LYS A 199 -17.89 34.63 30.61
N ILE A 200 -18.98 34.95 29.90
CA ILE A 200 -20.04 35.80 30.44
C ILE A 200 -20.83 35.04 31.53
N GLU A 201 -21.18 33.78 31.29
CA GLU A 201 -21.89 32.94 32.26
C GLU A 201 -21.12 32.78 33.56
N SER A 202 -19.80 32.55 33.50
CA SER A 202 -18.96 32.48 34.71
C SER A 202 -18.92 33.80 35.49
N VAL A 203 -18.87 34.94 34.82
CA VAL A 203 -18.91 36.27 35.48
C VAL A 203 -20.29 36.57 36.09
N VAL A 204 -21.36 36.13 35.44
CA VAL A 204 -22.74 36.30 35.94
C VAL A 204 -23.01 35.38 37.14
N ASN A 205 -22.58 34.11 37.07
CA ASN A 205 -22.73 33.15 38.17
C ASN A 205 -21.87 33.51 39.39
N ALA A 206 -20.71 34.17 39.19
CA ALA A 206 -19.89 34.67 40.29
C ALA A 206 -20.48 35.90 41.01
N ARG A 207 -21.54 36.52 40.47
CA ARG A 207 -22.23 37.70 41.05
C ARG A 207 -23.58 37.36 41.68
N ARG A 208 -24.01 36.10 41.66
CA ARG A 208 -25.15 35.59 42.43
C ARG A 208 -24.66 34.95 43.72
#